data_AF-A0A7K0S4M8-F1
#
_entry.id   AF-A0A7K0S4M8-F1
#
_cell.length_a   1.000
_cell.length_b   1.000
_cell.length_c   1.000
_cell.angle_alpha   90.00
_cell.angle_beta   90.00
_cell.angle_gamma   90.00
#
_symmetry.space_group_name_H-M   'P 1'
#
loop_
_entity.id
_entity.type
_entity.pdbx_description
1 polymer ?
#
loop_
_entity_poly.entity_id
_entity_poly.type
_entity_poly.pdbx_seq_one_letter_code
_entity_poly.pdbx_strand_id
1 'polypeptide(L)'
;GALIGVAVRVFWIGAPRWLYVANYLLLGWVAAIYTPQMYREGGLWVLLPVLIGGLLYSVGAIFYALKRPGRNAKYFGFHELFHIFVLAAWISQYLAVSIAIYRG
;
A
#
# COMPACT_ATOMS: atom_id res chain seq x y z
N GLY A 1 -1.01 8.56 15.52
CA GLY A 1 -1.38 7.82 14.31
C GLY A 1 -2.06 6.49 14.62
N ALA A 2 -1.32 5.52 15.17
CA ALA A 2 -1.81 4.16 15.41
C ALA A 2 -3.04 4.06 16.33
N LEU A 3 -3.10 4.81 17.43
CA LEU A 3 -4.24 4.79 18.37
C LEU A 3 -5.54 5.30 17.75
N ILE A 4 -5.45 6.38 16.95
CA ILE A 4 -6.61 6.92 16.22
C ILE A 4 -7.06 5.93 15.15
N GLY A 5 -6.12 5.30 14.44
CA GLY A 5 -6.43 4.28 13.43
C GLY A 5 -7.12 3.03 14.00
N VAL A 6 -6.74 2.60 15.21
CA VAL A 6 -7.41 1.49 15.93
C VAL A 6 -8.80 1.89 16.41
N ALA A 7 -8.96 3.10 16.97
CA ALA A 7 -10.26 3.59 17.44
C ALA A 7 -11.29 3.71 16.30
N VAL A 8 -10.89 4.23 15.14
CA VAL A 8 -11.79 4.33 13.97
C VAL A 8 -12.23 2.95 13.47
N ARG A 9 -11.34 1.95 13.54
CA ARG A 9 -11.63 0.58 13.08
C ARG A 9 -12.58 -0.18 14.00
N VAL A 10 -12.50 0.05 15.32
CA VAL A 10 -13.28 -0.69 16.33
C VAL A 10 -14.68 -0.10 16.52
N PHE A 11 -14.83 1.22 16.39
CA PHE A 11 -16.10 1.91 16.73
C PHE A 11 -16.99 2.30 15.55
N TRP A 12 -16.57 2.07 14.28
CA TRP A 12 -17.33 2.56 13.12
C TRP A 12 -17.56 1.49 12.03
N ILE A 13 -18.44 0.52 12.33
CA ILE A 13 -18.81 -0.57 11.41
C ILE A 13 -19.58 -0.07 10.15
N GLY A 14 -20.18 1.12 10.21
CA GLY A 14 -20.91 1.77 9.09
C GLY A 14 -20.20 2.95 8.45
N ALA A 15 -18.87 2.91 8.31
CA ALA A 15 -18.09 4.07 7.86
C ALA A 15 -18.46 4.46 6.41
N PRO A 16 -18.93 5.69 6.17
CA PRO A 16 -19.38 6.10 4.85
C PRO A 16 -18.21 6.09 3.85
N ARG A 17 -18.47 5.66 2.61
CA ARG A 17 -17.43 5.39 1.58
C ARG A 17 -16.41 6.52 1.36
N TRP A 18 -16.80 7.77 1.62
CA TRP A 18 -15.92 8.94 1.49
C TRP A 18 -14.77 8.96 2.53
N LEU A 19 -14.94 8.36 3.70
CA LEU A 19 -13.88 8.25 4.72
C LEU A 19 -12.73 7.35 4.24
N TYR A 20 -13.04 6.29 3.51
CA TYR A 20 -12.04 5.45 2.85
C TYR A 20 -11.32 6.21 1.74
N VAL A 21 -12.07 6.90 0.88
CA VAL A 21 -11.52 7.71 -0.21
C VAL A 21 -10.60 8.83 0.32
N ALA A 22 -11.01 9.52 1.39
CA ALA A 22 -10.21 10.53 2.05
C ALA A 22 -8.91 9.96 2.64
N ASN A 23 -8.96 8.77 3.22
CA ASN A 23 -7.77 8.12 3.77
C ASN A 23 -6.76 7.74 2.67
N TYR A 24 -7.24 7.20 1.53
CA TYR A 24 -6.39 6.94 0.37
C TYR A 24 -5.76 8.20 -0.22
N LEU A 25 -6.53 9.29 -0.32
CA LEU A 25 -6.03 10.60 -0.77
C LEU A 25 -5.00 11.18 0.18
N LEU A 26 -5.25 11.14 1.49
CA LEU A 26 -4.31 11.62 2.50
C LEU A 26 -3.00 10.83 2.48
N LEU A 27 -3.05 9.50 2.34
CA LEU A 27 -1.85 8.67 2.21
C LEU A 27 -1.06 8.99 0.93
N GLY A 28 -1.74 9.23 -0.19
CA GLY A 28 -1.09 9.66 -1.43
C GLY A 28 -0.40 11.02 -1.31
N TRP A 29 -1.03 11.99 -0.63
CA TRP A 29 -0.44 13.30 -0.36
C TRP A 29 0.74 13.23 0.61
N VAL A 30 0.65 12.39 1.64
CA VAL A 30 1.77 12.14 2.55
C VAL A 30 2.97 11.57 1.77
N ALA A 31 2.75 10.59 0.89
CA ALA A 31 3.83 10.06 0.06
C ALA A 31 4.48 11.15 -0.82
N ALA A 32 3.68 12.04 -1.42
CA ALA A 32 4.19 13.16 -2.22
C ALA A 32 5.00 14.16 -1.38
N ILE A 33 4.55 14.50 -0.16
CA ILE A 33 5.24 15.44 0.75
C ILE A 33 6.58 14.87 1.22
N TYR A 34 6.65 13.58 1.52
CA TYR A 34 7.89 12.95 2.01
C TYR A 34 8.85 12.56 0.88
N THR A 35 8.43 12.57 -0.39
CA THR A 35 9.26 12.21 -1.55
C THR A 35 10.58 13.01 -1.63
N PRO A 36 10.60 14.36 -1.48
CA PRO A 36 11.84 15.13 -1.51
C PRO A 36 12.78 14.80 -0.33
N GLN A 37 12.23 14.48 0.83
CA GLN A 37 13.03 14.14 2.01
C GLN A 37 13.60 12.73 1.92
N MET A 38 12.80 11.76 1.47
CA MET A 38 13.25 10.40 1.16
C MET A 38 14.36 10.40 0.09
N TYR A 39 14.24 11.27 -0.92
CA TYR A 39 15.28 11.39 -1.94
C TYR A 39 16.58 12.00 -1.39
N ARG A 40 16.50 13.02 -0.53
CA ARG A 40 17.70 13.64 0.06
C ARG A 40 18.47 12.71 1.01
N GLU A 41 17.75 11.92 1.80
CA GLU A 41 18.37 11.07 2.82
C GLU A 41 18.72 9.65 2.31
N GLY A 42 17.84 9.05 1.48
CA GLY A 42 18.00 7.68 1.00
C GLY A 42 18.26 7.54 -0.51
N GLY A 43 18.18 8.63 -1.27
CA GLY A 43 18.37 8.62 -2.73
C GLY A 43 17.38 7.71 -3.48
N LEU A 44 17.77 7.34 -4.70
CA LEU A 44 16.98 6.44 -5.54
C LEU A 44 16.82 5.03 -4.94
N TRP A 45 17.73 4.61 -4.06
CA TRP A 45 17.70 3.28 -3.44
C TRP A 45 16.54 3.10 -2.46
N VAL A 46 16.04 4.19 -1.86
CA VAL A 46 14.84 4.18 -1.02
C VAL A 46 13.60 4.52 -1.85
N LEU A 47 13.71 5.44 -2.81
CA LEU A 47 12.57 5.88 -3.61
C LEU A 47 12.04 4.80 -4.56
N LEU A 48 12.92 4.06 -5.24
CA LEU A 48 12.50 3.06 -6.23
C LEU A 48 11.69 1.92 -5.60
N PRO A 49 12.09 1.30 -4.47
CA PRO A 49 11.28 0.27 -3.84
C PRO A 49 9.93 0.80 -3.32
N VAL A 50 9.86 2.06 -2.85
CA VAL A 50 8.57 2.68 -2.49
C VAL A 50 7.64 2.78 -3.70
N LEU A 51 8.15 3.26 -4.83
CA LEU A 51 7.38 3.38 -6.07
C LEU A 51 6.96 2.02 -6.63
N ILE A 52 7.88 1.06 -6.68
CA ILE A 52 7.61 -0.31 -7.14
C ILE A 52 6.55 -0.96 -6.24
N GLY A 53 6.68 -0.81 -4.92
CA GLY A 53 5.68 -1.30 -3.97
C GLY A 53 4.30 -0.69 -4.19
N GLY A 54 4.22 0.63 -4.42
CA GLY A 54 2.98 1.32 -4.76
C GLY A 54 2.34 0.82 -6.06
N LEU A 55 3.14 0.57 -7.09
CA LEU A 55 2.68 0.01 -8.37
C LEU A 55 2.16 -1.43 -8.21
N LEU A 56 2.91 -2.29 -7.51
CA LEU A 56 2.49 -3.67 -7.24
C LEU A 56 1.15 -3.73 -6.49
N TYR A 57 1.00 -2.91 -5.45
CA TYR A 57 -0.26 -2.80 -4.71
C TYR A 57 -1.41 -2.36 -5.62
N SER A 58 -1.18 -1.35 -6.46
CA SER A 58 -2.19 -0.82 -7.39
C SER A 58 -2.63 -1.85 -8.43
N VAL A 59 -1.68 -2.60 -9.00
CA VAL A 59 -1.96 -3.69 -9.95
C VAL A 59 -2.79 -4.78 -9.28
N GLY A 60 -2.43 -5.20 -8.07
CA GLY A 60 -3.23 -6.14 -7.28
C GLY A 60 -4.65 -5.63 -7.05
N ALA A 61 -4.79 -4.36 -6.65
CA ALA A 61 -6.09 -3.74 -6.38
C ALA A 61 -6.97 -3.67 -7.64
N ILE A 62 -6.38 -3.44 -8.82
CA ILE A 62 -7.09 -3.49 -10.10
C ILE A 62 -7.63 -4.90 -10.35
N PHE A 63 -6.81 -5.95 -10.21
CA PHE A 63 -7.29 -7.33 -10.36
C PHE A 63 -8.41 -7.67 -9.37
N TYR A 64 -8.29 -7.20 -8.12
CA TYR A 64 -9.32 -7.38 -7.11
C TYR A 64 -10.63 -6.68 -7.49
N ALA A 65 -10.57 -5.42 -7.92
CA ALA A 65 -11.74 -4.61 -8.29
C ALA A 65 -12.44 -5.18 -9.53
N LEU A 66 -11.67 -5.63 -10.52
CA LEU A 66 -12.20 -6.29 -11.73
C LEU A 66 -12.76 -7.68 -11.42
N LYS A 67 -12.49 -8.24 -10.24
CA LYS A 67 -12.79 -9.63 -9.85
C LYS A 67 -12.31 -10.63 -10.90
N ARG A 68 -11.14 -10.37 -11.48
CA ARG A 68 -10.51 -11.18 -12.52
C ARG A 68 -9.00 -11.28 -12.27
N PRO A 69 -8.34 -12.39 -12.63
CA PRO A 69 -8.90 -13.65 -13.14
C PRO A 69 -9.61 -14.46 -12.03
N GLY A 70 -10.39 -15.48 -12.41
CA GLY A 70 -10.92 -16.45 -11.44
C GLY A 70 -12.07 -15.95 -10.57
N ARG A 71 -13.04 -15.23 -11.14
CA ARG A 71 -14.29 -14.84 -10.43
C ARG A 71 -15.04 -16.04 -9.82
N ASN A 72 -14.92 -17.20 -10.45
CA ASN A 72 -15.54 -18.47 -10.04
C ASN A 72 -14.47 -19.51 -9.60
N ALA A 73 -13.25 -19.08 -9.31
CA ALA A 73 -12.20 -20.01 -8.93
C ALA A 73 -12.49 -20.59 -7.54
N LYS A 74 -12.32 -21.91 -7.39
CA LYS A 74 -12.57 -22.62 -6.13
C LYS A 74 -11.41 -22.55 -5.13
N TYR A 75 -10.19 -22.38 -5.64
CA TYR A 75 -8.95 -22.45 -4.83
C TYR A 75 -8.01 -21.25 -5.02
N PHE A 76 -7.98 -20.63 -6.20
CA PHE A 76 -7.09 -19.52 -6.51
C PHE A 76 -7.71 -18.58 -7.54
N GLY A 77 -8.10 -17.39 -7.10
CA GLY A 77 -8.73 -16.36 -7.93
C GLY A 77 -8.16 -14.97 -7.67
N PHE A 78 -8.97 -13.96 -7.93
CA PHE A 78 -8.59 -12.57 -7.83
C PHE A 78 -8.19 -12.15 -6.41
N HIS A 79 -8.70 -12.84 -5.38
CA HIS A 79 -8.39 -12.51 -3.98
C HIS A 79 -6.99 -12.97 -3.58
N GLU A 80 -6.64 -14.21 -3.91
CA GLU A 80 -5.31 -14.76 -3.66
C GLU A 80 -4.25 -14.04 -4.51
N LEU A 81 -4.57 -13.74 -5.77
CA LEU A 81 -3.70 -12.93 -6.62
C LEU A 81 -3.46 -11.54 -6.03
N PHE A 82 -4.52 -10.89 -5.52
CA PHE A 82 -4.38 -9.62 -4.82
C PHE A 82 -3.43 -9.72 -3.62
N HIS A 83 -3.57 -10.76 -2.79
CA HIS A 83 -2.68 -10.97 -1.65
C HIS A 83 -1.22 -11.16 -2.05
N ILE A 84 -0.93 -11.86 -3.16
CA ILE A 84 0.44 -11.98 -3.67
C ILE A 84 1.01 -10.61 -4.04
N PHE A 85 0.24 -9.77 -4.73
CA PHE A 85 0.67 -8.41 -5.06
C PHE A 85 0.86 -7.55 -3.81
N VAL A 86 0.00 -7.68 -2.81
CA VAL A 86 0.14 -7.01 -1.51
C VAL A 86 1.41 -7.46 -0.79
N LEU A 87 1.71 -8.76 -0.78
CA LEU A 87 2.94 -9.31 -0.21
C LEU A 87 4.18 -8.81 -0.93
N ALA A 88 4.17 -8.81 -2.27
CA ALA A 88 5.28 -8.28 -3.06
C ALA A 88 5.49 -6.78 -2.83
N ALA A 89 4.41 -6.00 -2.73
CA ALA A 89 4.46 -4.59 -2.36
C ALA A 89 5.06 -4.37 -0.97
N TRP A 90 4.64 -5.18 0.01
CA TRP A 90 5.17 -5.14 1.37
C TRP A 90 6.67 -5.45 1.42
N ILE A 91 7.14 -6.48 0.70
CA ILE A 91 8.58 -6.79 0.59
C ILE A 91 9.35 -5.60 0.03
N SER A 92 8.84 -4.99 -1.05
CA SER A 92 9.49 -3.84 -1.67
C SER A 92 9.62 -2.65 -0.71
N GLN A 93 8.56 -2.33 0.03
CA GLN A 93 8.60 -1.25 1.03
C GLN A 93 9.48 -1.59 2.23
N TYR A 94 9.48 -2.84 2.68
CA TYR A 94 10.38 -3.31 3.73
C TYR A 94 11.86 -3.14 3.33
N LEU A 95 12.21 -3.44 2.08
CA LEU A 95 13.54 -3.17 1.55
C LEU A 95 13.85 -1.68 1.57
N ALA A 96 12.91 -0.81 1.20
CA ALA A 96 13.09 0.64 1.25
C ALA A 96 13.47 1.11 2.67
N VAL A 97 12.70 0.67 3.66
CA VAL A 97 12.92 1.00 5.08
C VAL A 97 14.24 0.43 5.57
N SER A 98 14.55 -0.82 5.21
CA SER A 98 15.83 -1.46 5.58
C SER A 98 17.02 -0.69 5.00
N ILE A 99 16.95 -0.31 3.73
CA ILE A 99 17.97 0.51 3.08
C ILE A 99 18.11 1.85 3.78
N ALA A 100 16.99 2.52 4.10
CA ALA A 100 17.00 3.80 4.79
C ALA A 100 17.63 3.72 6.19
N ILE A 101 17.40 2.64 6.94
CA ILE A 101 17.92 2.46 8.30
C ILE A 101 19.38 2.00 8.31
N TYR A 102 19.75 1.05 7.45
CA TYR A 102 21.08 0.42 7.49
C TYR A 102 22.15 1.16 6.66
N ARG A 103 21.74 2.08 5.77
CA ARG A 103 22.67 2.97 5.05
C ARG A 103 22.68 4.42 5.57
N GLY A 104 21.78 4.75 6.49
CA GLY A 104 21.73 6.04 7.19
C GLY A 104 22.76 6.15 8.29
#